data_AF-A0A3A5L6W7-F1
#
_entry.id   AF-A0A3A5L6W7-F1
#
_cell.length_a   1.000
_cell.length_b   1.000
_cell.length_c   1.000
_cell.angle_alpha   90.00
_cell.angle_beta   90.00
_cell.angle_gamma   90.00
#
_symmetry.space_group_name_H-M   'P 1'
#
loop_
_entity.id
_entity.type
_entity.pdbx_description
1 polymer ?
#
loop_
_entity_poly.entity_id
_entity_poly.type
_entity_poly.pdbx_seq_one_letter_code
_entity_poly.pdbx_strand_id
1 'polypeptide(L)'
;MFGNLPDEIKEEVCTYLEPTNLKNMSMTSATNYKLIKFFGTRTENNILPAYPESQNLKTLPDTADYYAIGPMIKVSESSTIFDKGYPYPKARKSIPDSEIKKAVPQSGEIKLFRTQKEAQEYAGLTAYGEFATVDHRSVVFHVTLKNSIESPIIREQIAPSFSFLGLSDKTVEYVVTDVGNLNFISGQIGSSKEVSFQENQKEPCLVM
;
A
#
# COMPACT_ATOMS: atom_id res chain seq x y z
N MET A 1 0.84 39.95 -1.29
CA MET A 1 2.29 39.76 -1.48
C MET A 1 2.67 38.37 -1.98
N PHE A 2 2.08 37.27 -1.47
CA PHE A 2 2.43 35.91 -1.91
C PHE A 2 2.13 35.59 -3.39
N GLY A 3 1.05 36.16 -3.96
CA GLY A 3 0.66 35.90 -5.36
C GLY A 3 1.66 36.35 -6.43
N ASN A 4 2.54 37.31 -6.10
CA ASN A 4 3.49 37.90 -7.04
C ASN A 4 4.89 37.25 -6.99
N LEU A 5 5.08 36.24 -6.14
CA LEU A 5 6.34 35.52 -6.07
C LEU A 5 6.49 34.55 -7.26
N PRO A 6 7.71 34.32 -7.77
CA PRO A 6 8.02 33.21 -8.66
C PRO A 6 7.59 31.87 -8.03
N ASP A 7 7.17 30.91 -8.84
CA ASP A 7 6.61 29.65 -8.33
C ASP A 7 7.65 28.82 -7.55
N GLU A 8 8.94 28.93 -7.88
CA GLU A 8 10.06 28.32 -7.14
C GLU A 8 10.14 28.81 -5.69
N ILE A 9 9.99 30.12 -5.47
CA ILE A 9 10.01 30.73 -4.14
C ILE A 9 8.73 30.36 -3.37
N LYS A 10 7.59 30.24 -4.06
CA LYS A 10 6.35 29.78 -3.43
C LYS A 10 6.44 28.34 -2.96
N GLU A 11 7.09 27.46 -3.73
CA GLU A 11 7.33 26.06 -3.36
C GLU A 11 8.24 25.98 -2.13
N GLU A 12 9.35 26.72 -2.12
CA GLU A 12 10.27 26.76 -0.97
C GLU A 12 9.58 27.28 0.30
N VAL A 13 8.82 28.38 0.22
CA VAL A 13 8.09 28.89 1.40
C VAL A 13 7.07 27.88 1.93
N CYS A 14 6.39 27.13 1.05
CA CYS A 14 5.45 26.08 1.48
C CYS A 14 6.13 24.92 2.21
N THR A 15 7.43 24.66 2.00
CA THR A 15 8.17 23.60 2.72
C THR A 15 8.50 23.97 4.17
N TYR A 16 8.58 25.27 4.50
CA TYR A 16 8.92 25.75 5.85
C TYR A 16 7.71 26.12 6.71
N LEU A 17 6.50 26.03 6.16
CA LEU A 17 5.27 26.37 6.86
C LEU A 17 4.68 25.15 7.57
N GLU A 18 4.33 25.32 8.86
CA GLU A 18 3.60 24.30 9.60
C GLU A 18 2.22 24.01 8.98
N PRO A 19 1.69 22.78 9.10
CA PRO A 19 0.42 22.35 8.50
C PRO A 19 -0.77 23.27 8.85
N THR A 20 -0.81 23.79 10.08
CA THR A 20 -1.84 24.73 10.54
C THR A 20 -1.80 26.05 9.77
N ASN A 21 -0.59 26.55 9.47
CA ASN A 21 -0.38 27.78 8.73
C ASN A 21 -0.68 27.60 7.24
N LEU A 22 -0.33 26.45 6.66
CA LEU A 22 -0.72 26.08 5.30
C LEU A 22 -2.24 26.00 5.15
N LYS A 23 -2.94 25.39 6.11
CA LYS A 23 -4.41 25.31 6.11
C LYS A 23 -5.04 26.70 6.14
N ASN A 24 -4.58 27.58 7.03
CA ASN A 24 -5.07 28.96 7.11
C ASN A 24 -4.82 29.72 5.80
N MET A 25 -3.63 29.55 5.20
CA MET A 25 -3.27 30.18 3.95
C MET A 25 -4.09 29.68 2.75
N SER A 26 -4.46 28.40 2.73
CA SER A 26 -5.36 27.84 1.72
C SER A 26 -6.77 28.46 1.76
N MET A 27 -7.20 28.94 2.93
CA MET A 27 -8.50 29.57 3.12
C MET A 27 -8.52 31.06 2.76
N THR A 28 -7.36 31.70 2.55
CA THR A 28 -7.28 33.14 2.25
C THR A 28 -7.55 33.49 0.79
N SER A 29 -7.35 32.56 -0.16
CA SER A 29 -7.53 32.83 -1.58
C SER A 29 -7.63 31.55 -2.40
N ALA A 30 -8.49 31.54 -3.43
CA ALA A 30 -8.61 30.43 -4.38
C ALA A 30 -7.30 30.14 -5.14
N THR A 31 -6.46 31.17 -5.35
CA THR A 31 -5.13 31.01 -5.96
C THR A 31 -4.17 30.30 -5.02
N ASN A 32 -4.20 30.64 -3.72
CA ASN A 32 -3.39 29.97 -2.70
C ASN A 32 -3.86 28.52 -2.47
N TYR A 33 -5.16 28.25 -2.51
CA TYR A 33 -5.71 26.90 -2.45
C TYR A 33 -5.17 26.00 -3.58
N LYS A 34 -5.16 26.50 -4.82
CA LYS A 34 -4.63 25.75 -5.97
C LYS A 34 -3.12 25.49 -5.84
N LEU A 35 -2.36 26.50 -5.42
CA LEU A 35 -0.92 26.39 -5.16
C LEU A 35 -0.61 25.38 -4.06
N ILE A 36 -1.32 25.44 -2.93
CA ILE A 36 -1.13 24.51 -1.80
C ILE A 36 -1.62 23.10 -2.16
N LYS A 37 -2.64 22.94 -3.01
CA LYS A 37 -3.03 21.62 -3.51
C LYS A 37 -1.98 21.02 -4.46
N PHE A 38 -1.35 21.87 -5.27
CA PHE A 38 -0.33 21.45 -6.25
C PHE A 38 1.02 21.14 -5.58
N PHE A 39 1.44 21.95 -4.61
CA PHE A 39 2.71 21.78 -3.90
C PHE A 39 2.58 21.01 -2.59
N GLY A 40 1.45 21.12 -1.89
CA GLY A 40 1.15 20.38 -0.65
C GLY A 40 1.12 18.86 -0.86
N THR A 41 0.66 18.40 -2.03
CA THR A 41 0.74 16.97 -2.41
C THR A 41 2.17 16.53 -2.74
N ARG A 42 3.08 17.47 -3.00
CA ARG A 42 4.52 17.22 -3.20
C ARG A 42 5.27 17.22 -1.86
N THR A 43 4.89 18.09 -0.91
CA THR A 43 5.39 18.06 0.46
C THR A 43 4.82 16.93 1.30
N GLU A 44 3.60 16.44 1.05
CA GLU A 44 3.09 15.20 1.68
C GLU A 44 3.96 13.97 1.36
N ASN A 45 4.73 13.99 0.26
CA ASN A 45 5.71 12.96 -0.08
C ASN A 45 7.14 13.27 0.44
N ASN A 46 7.38 14.46 0.99
CA ASN A 46 8.68 14.89 1.54
C ASN A 46 8.63 15.28 3.02
N ILE A 47 7.49 15.10 3.69
CA ILE A 47 7.48 14.96 5.15
C ILE A 47 8.15 13.61 5.40
N LEU A 48 9.47 13.64 5.63
CA LEU A 48 10.14 12.67 6.49
C LEU A 48 9.15 12.36 7.61
N PRO A 49 8.70 11.11 7.77
CA PRO A 49 7.71 10.80 8.78
C PRO A 49 8.24 11.36 10.09
N ALA A 50 7.50 12.30 10.68
CA ALA A 50 7.80 12.79 12.01
C ALA A 50 7.90 11.55 12.89
N TYR A 51 9.12 11.17 13.26
CA TYR A 51 9.38 10.02 14.12
C TYR A 51 8.63 10.31 15.42
N PRO A 52 7.56 9.56 15.75
CA PRO A 52 6.95 9.76 17.04
C PRO A 52 7.97 9.30 18.08
N GLU A 53 8.21 10.19 19.04
CA GLU A 53 9.06 9.98 20.21
C GLU A 53 8.76 8.62 20.85
N SER A 54 9.84 7.88 21.17
CA SER A 54 9.85 6.50 21.71
C SER A 54 9.34 5.41 20.76
N GLN A 55 10.17 5.04 19.79
CA GLN A 55 9.98 3.80 19.05
C GLN A 55 10.06 2.62 20.02
N ASN A 56 8.93 1.99 20.34
CA ASN A 56 8.92 0.64 20.90
C ASN A 56 9.48 -0.28 19.82
N LEU A 57 10.81 -0.43 19.81
CA LEU A 57 11.50 -1.41 19.00
C LEU A 57 11.00 -2.78 19.43
N LYS A 58 10.44 -3.51 18.48
CA LYS A 58 9.99 -4.88 18.71
C LYS A 58 10.88 -5.80 17.91
N THR A 59 11.34 -6.86 18.55
CA THR A 59 12.03 -7.95 17.88
C THR A 59 11.00 -8.81 17.16
N LEU A 60 11.16 -8.96 15.85
CA LEU A 60 10.40 -9.89 15.03
C LEU A 60 11.23 -11.16 14.87
N PRO A 61 10.81 -12.29 15.48
CA PRO A 61 11.53 -13.55 15.35
C PRO A 61 11.42 -14.13 13.94
N ASP A 62 12.48 -14.81 13.50
CA ASP A 62 12.54 -15.58 12.27
C ASP A 62 11.71 -16.88 12.27
N THR A 63 11.26 -17.32 13.45
CA THR A 63 10.42 -18.52 13.62
C THR A 63 8.93 -18.28 13.38
N ALA A 64 8.51 -17.03 13.15
CA ALA A 64 7.10 -16.68 12.98
C ALA A 64 6.71 -16.45 11.51
N ASP A 65 5.44 -16.67 11.22
CA ASP A 65 4.81 -16.33 9.95
C ASP A 65 4.39 -14.87 9.91
N TYR A 66 4.62 -14.23 8.77
CA TYR A 66 4.27 -12.85 8.51
C TYR A 66 3.61 -12.66 7.15
N TYR A 67 3.00 -11.49 6.96
CA TYR A 67 2.28 -11.16 5.74
C TYR A 67 2.80 -9.86 5.15
N ALA A 68 3.33 -9.90 3.94
CA ALA A 68 3.96 -8.76 3.29
C ALA A 68 3.07 -8.19 2.17
N ILE A 69 3.09 -6.87 1.99
CA ILE A 69 2.31 -6.19 0.94
C ILE A 69 3.17 -5.99 -0.31
N GLY A 70 2.85 -6.76 -1.34
CA GLY A 70 3.43 -6.68 -2.66
C GLY A 70 2.94 -5.51 -3.51
N PRO A 71 3.44 -5.42 -4.76
CA PRO A 71 2.99 -4.43 -5.72
C PRO A 71 1.50 -4.60 -6.03
N MET A 72 0.88 -3.51 -6.48
CA MET A 72 -0.48 -3.55 -6.96
C MET A 72 -0.54 -4.22 -8.34
N ILE A 73 -1.49 -5.14 -8.51
CA ILE A 73 -1.77 -5.76 -9.80
C ILE A 73 -3.16 -5.38 -10.27
N LYS A 74 -3.38 -5.43 -11.59
CA LYS A 74 -4.66 -5.08 -12.18
C LYS A 74 -5.68 -6.19 -11.94
N VAL A 75 -6.73 -5.88 -11.19
CA VAL A 75 -7.82 -6.80 -10.85
C VAL A 75 -9.11 -6.52 -11.63
N SER A 76 -9.14 -5.52 -12.50
CA SER A 76 -10.25 -5.28 -13.43
C SER A 76 -9.95 -5.71 -14.87
N GLU A 77 -11.00 -5.99 -15.62
CA GLU A 77 -10.99 -6.21 -17.07
C GLU A 77 -12.06 -5.37 -17.76
N SER A 78 -11.86 -5.10 -19.05
CA SER A 78 -12.83 -4.37 -19.86
C SER A 78 -14.18 -5.09 -19.90
N SER A 79 -15.27 -4.34 -19.76
CA SER A 79 -16.60 -4.87 -20.00
C SER A 79 -16.88 -4.97 -21.50
N THR A 80 -17.66 -5.97 -21.84
CA THR A 80 -18.25 -6.15 -23.17
C THR A 80 -19.69 -5.64 -23.17
N ILE A 81 -20.26 -5.41 -24.35
CA ILE A 81 -21.65 -4.95 -24.54
C ILE A 81 -22.70 -5.85 -23.87
N PHE A 82 -22.33 -7.11 -23.56
CA PHE A 82 -23.19 -8.09 -22.90
C PHE A 82 -23.00 -8.13 -21.38
N ASP A 83 -22.03 -7.40 -20.84
CA ASP A 83 -21.78 -7.36 -19.40
C ASP A 83 -22.68 -6.35 -18.71
N LYS A 84 -23.17 -6.74 -17.52
CA LYS A 84 -23.94 -5.85 -16.65
C LYS A 84 -23.03 -4.73 -16.14
N GLY A 85 -23.29 -3.50 -16.57
CA GLY A 85 -22.49 -2.33 -16.19
C GLY A 85 -21.60 -1.76 -17.31
N TYR A 86 -21.75 -2.18 -18.57
CA TYR A 86 -21.09 -1.51 -19.70
C TYR A 86 -21.43 0.00 -19.74
N PRO A 87 -20.46 0.90 -20.03
CA PRO A 87 -19.07 0.63 -20.45
C PRO A 87 -18.06 0.57 -19.30
N TYR A 88 -18.49 0.44 -18.04
CA TYR A 88 -17.58 0.45 -16.90
C TYR A 88 -16.79 -0.86 -16.77
N PRO A 89 -15.51 -0.84 -16.34
CA PRO A 89 -14.72 -2.03 -16.08
C PRO A 89 -15.41 -2.98 -15.10
N LYS A 90 -15.12 -4.28 -15.20
CA LYS A 90 -15.64 -5.30 -14.27
C LYS A 90 -14.47 -6.00 -13.57
N ALA A 91 -14.72 -6.58 -12.39
CA ALA A 91 -13.70 -7.36 -11.71
C ALA A 91 -13.34 -8.62 -12.52
N ARG A 92 -12.03 -8.91 -12.63
CA ARG A 92 -11.52 -10.14 -13.24
C ARG A 92 -12.05 -11.34 -12.46
N LYS A 93 -12.53 -12.36 -13.18
CA LYS A 93 -12.97 -13.62 -12.56
C LYS A 93 -11.81 -14.41 -11.95
N SER A 94 -10.62 -14.30 -12.53
CA SER A 94 -9.43 -15.02 -12.08
C SER A 94 -8.17 -14.23 -12.43
N ILE A 95 -7.17 -14.33 -11.55
CA ILE A 95 -5.83 -13.79 -11.73
C ILE A 95 -4.91 -15.00 -11.91
N PRO A 96 -4.16 -15.11 -13.02
CA PRO A 96 -3.32 -16.26 -13.28
C PRO A 96 -2.15 -16.32 -12.30
N ASP A 97 -1.82 -17.54 -11.84
CA ASP A 97 -0.74 -17.80 -10.88
C ASP A 97 0.60 -17.20 -11.31
N SER A 98 0.87 -17.14 -12.61
CA SER A 98 2.08 -16.53 -13.17
C SER A 98 2.19 -15.03 -12.88
N GLU A 99 1.06 -14.32 -12.80
CA GLU A 99 1.03 -12.88 -12.50
C GLU A 99 1.39 -12.66 -11.02
N ILE A 100 0.87 -13.52 -10.13
CA ILE A 100 1.18 -13.50 -8.69
C ILE A 100 2.65 -13.85 -8.44
N LYS A 101 3.18 -14.86 -9.14
CA LYS A 101 4.59 -15.25 -9.06
C LYS A 101 5.55 -14.17 -9.56
N LYS A 102 5.19 -13.46 -10.64
CA LYS A 102 6.00 -12.34 -11.17
C LYS A 102 5.94 -11.09 -10.29
N ALA A 103 4.93 -10.96 -9.46
CA ALA A 103 4.76 -9.83 -8.56
C ALA A 103 5.65 -9.90 -7.30
N VAL A 104 6.40 -10.99 -7.09
CA VAL A 104 7.34 -11.08 -5.97
C VAL A 104 8.43 -10.02 -6.14
N PRO A 105 8.57 -9.06 -5.19
CA PRO A 105 9.57 -8.00 -5.30
C PRO A 105 10.97 -8.60 -5.20
N GLN A 106 11.92 -8.02 -5.95
CA GLN A 106 13.31 -8.48 -5.97
C GLN A 106 14.23 -7.67 -5.04
N SER A 107 13.84 -6.44 -4.70
CA SER A 107 14.66 -5.52 -3.88
C SER A 107 13.80 -4.41 -3.27
N GLY A 108 14.30 -3.78 -2.21
CA GLY A 108 13.69 -2.61 -1.58
C GLY A 108 13.01 -2.93 -0.26
N GLU A 109 12.23 -1.97 0.22
CA GLU A 109 11.50 -2.08 1.48
C GLU A 109 10.06 -2.55 1.26
N ILE A 110 9.54 -3.33 2.20
CA ILE A 110 8.18 -3.85 2.17
C ILE A 110 7.53 -3.77 3.55
N LYS A 111 6.21 -3.51 3.53
CA LYS A 111 5.39 -3.47 4.74
C LYS A 111 5.02 -4.89 5.15
N LEU A 112 5.31 -5.22 6.39
CA LEU A 112 5.12 -6.52 7.03
C LEU A 112 4.06 -6.41 8.13
N PHE A 113 3.12 -7.34 8.11
CA PHE A 113 1.98 -7.43 9.03
C PHE A 113 2.05 -8.74 9.79
N ARG A 114 1.50 -8.75 11.01
CA ARG A 114 1.49 -9.94 11.87
C ARG A 114 0.43 -10.95 11.43
N THR A 115 -0.68 -10.49 10.87
CA THR A 115 -1.78 -11.36 10.45
C THR A 115 -2.18 -11.14 9.00
N GLN A 116 -2.68 -12.20 8.36
CA GLN A 116 -3.20 -12.14 6.99
C GLN A 116 -4.34 -11.14 6.87
N LYS A 117 -5.20 -11.09 7.89
CA LYS A 117 -6.37 -10.20 7.93
C LYS A 117 -5.97 -8.74 7.88
N GLU A 118 -4.98 -8.33 8.68
CA GLU A 118 -4.46 -6.95 8.67
C GLU A 118 -3.86 -6.59 7.32
N ALA A 119 -3.07 -7.49 6.72
CA ALA A 119 -2.50 -7.27 5.40
C ALA A 119 -3.58 -7.16 4.30
N GLN A 120 -4.58 -8.03 4.32
CA GLN A 120 -5.69 -8.00 3.36
C GLN A 120 -6.56 -6.76 3.53
N GLU A 121 -6.74 -6.30 4.76
CA GLU A 121 -7.44 -5.07 5.10
C GLU A 121 -6.65 -3.86 4.60
N TYR A 122 -5.34 -3.79 4.86
CA TYR A 122 -4.45 -2.78 4.30
C TYR A 122 -4.52 -2.75 2.77
N ALA A 123 -4.39 -3.91 2.12
CA ALA A 123 -4.47 -4.05 0.67
C ALA A 123 -5.85 -3.66 0.11
N GLY A 124 -6.91 -3.75 0.91
CA GLY A 124 -8.25 -3.31 0.55
C GLY A 124 -8.44 -1.80 0.71
N LEU A 125 -7.93 -1.22 1.80
CA LEU A 125 -8.02 0.21 2.09
C LEU A 125 -7.17 1.05 1.12
N THR A 126 -6.03 0.50 0.68
CA THR A 126 -5.12 1.12 -0.28
C THR A 126 -5.40 0.74 -1.73
N ALA A 127 -6.45 -0.06 -1.98
CA ALA A 127 -6.82 -0.46 -3.33
C ALA A 127 -7.21 0.77 -4.16
N TYR A 128 -6.73 0.83 -5.40
CA TYR A 128 -7.01 1.92 -6.31
C TYR A 128 -8.09 1.51 -7.31
N GLY A 129 -8.99 2.43 -7.64
CA GLY A 129 -10.03 2.20 -8.63
C GLY A 129 -10.56 3.49 -9.21
N GLU A 130 -10.93 3.44 -10.49
CA GLU A 130 -11.77 4.46 -11.11
C GLU A 130 -13.23 3.99 -11.04
N PHE A 131 -14.16 4.91 -10.74
CA PHE A 131 -15.59 4.62 -10.57
C PHE A 131 -15.88 3.64 -9.41
N ALA A 132 -16.99 2.89 -9.48
CA ALA A 132 -17.42 1.95 -8.44
C ALA A 132 -16.67 0.60 -8.46
N THR A 133 -15.53 0.51 -9.15
CA THR A 133 -14.78 -0.75 -9.33
C THR A 133 -13.33 -0.60 -8.92
N VAL A 134 -12.83 -1.57 -8.16
CA VAL A 134 -11.41 -1.68 -7.83
C VAL A 134 -10.65 -2.10 -9.08
N ASP A 135 -9.71 -1.27 -9.52
CA ASP A 135 -8.90 -1.51 -10.71
C ASP A 135 -7.59 -2.21 -10.35
N HIS A 136 -6.95 -1.78 -9.27
CA HIS A 136 -5.67 -2.28 -8.81
C HIS A 136 -5.72 -2.65 -7.33
N ARG A 137 -5.14 -3.80 -6.98
CA ARG A 137 -5.05 -4.25 -5.59
C ARG A 137 -3.70 -4.87 -5.31
N SER A 138 -3.14 -4.60 -4.13
CA SER A 138 -1.87 -5.17 -3.71
C SER A 138 -1.96 -6.68 -3.49
N VAL A 139 -0.88 -7.38 -3.86
CA VAL A 139 -0.70 -8.79 -3.50
C VAL A 139 -0.34 -8.90 -2.03
N VAL A 140 -0.94 -9.85 -1.32
CA VAL A 140 -0.55 -10.21 0.04
C VAL A 140 0.27 -11.48 -0.04
N PHE A 141 1.52 -11.43 0.39
CA PHE A 141 2.42 -12.57 0.43
C PHE A 141 2.50 -13.14 1.84
N HIS A 142 2.47 -14.46 1.97
CA HIS A 142 2.88 -15.16 3.19
C HIS A 142 4.39 -15.34 3.15
N VAL A 143 5.08 -14.85 4.17
CA VAL A 143 6.54 -14.82 4.23
C VAL A 143 7.05 -15.23 5.61
N THR A 144 8.29 -15.71 5.65
CA THR A 144 9.09 -15.85 6.89
C THR A 144 10.33 -14.97 6.78
N LEU A 145 10.87 -14.55 7.92
CA LEU A 145 12.13 -13.79 7.95
C LEU A 145 13.32 -14.76 7.87
N LYS A 146 14.39 -14.35 7.19
CA LYS A 146 15.66 -15.11 7.16
C LYS A 146 16.44 -14.93 8.46
N ASN A 147 16.41 -13.72 9.00
CA ASN A 147 17.02 -13.37 10.27
C ASN A 147 16.03 -12.53 11.09
N SER A 148 16.09 -12.68 12.41
CA SER A 148 15.34 -11.83 13.34
C SER A 148 15.73 -10.36 13.15
N ILE A 149 14.75 -9.46 13.20
CA ILE A 149 14.97 -8.02 13.05
C ILE A 149 14.40 -7.25 14.23
N GLU A 150 15.05 -6.16 14.59
CA GLU A 150 14.49 -5.15 15.48
C GLU A 150 14.05 -3.98 14.63
N SER A 151 12.75 -3.69 14.66
CA SER A 151 12.21 -2.58 13.89
C SER A 151 11.09 -1.89 14.67
N PRO A 152 10.93 -0.57 14.48
CA PRO A 152 9.79 0.15 15.03
C PRO A 152 8.48 -0.37 14.45
N ILE A 153 7.44 -0.42 15.28
CA ILE A 153 6.06 -0.59 14.84
C ILE A 153 5.56 0.77 14.36
N ILE A 154 5.16 0.83 13.11
CA ILE A 154 4.52 2.00 12.50
C ILE A 154 3.02 1.86 12.66
N ARG A 155 2.39 2.88 13.23
CA ARG A 155 0.93 3.01 13.32
C ARG A 155 0.49 4.05 12.31
N GLU A 156 -0.26 3.62 11.31
CA GLU A 156 -0.73 4.49 10.23
C GLU A 156 -2.26 4.53 10.24
N GLN A 157 -2.84 5.73 10.20
CA GLN A 157 -4.27 5.92 10.02
C GLN A 157 -4.55 6.04 8.52
N ILE A 158 -5.23 5.05 7.97
CA ILE A 158 -5.56 5.00 6.54
C ILE A 158 -6.99 5.47 6.35
N ALA A 159 -7.13 6.57 5.61
CA ALA A 159 -8.40 6.99 5.05
C ALA A 159 -8.71 6.11 3.82
N PRO A 160 -9.85 5.41 3.77
CA PRO A 160 -10.22 4.60 2.63
C PRO A 160 -10.38 5.47 1.38
N SER A 161 -9.90 4.99 0.23
CA SER A 161 -9.97 5.73 -1.06
C SER A 161 -11.41 6.06 -1.49
N PHE A 162 -12.41 5.37 -0.94
CA PHE A 162 -13.84 5.63 -1.13
C PHE A 162 -14.48 6.31 0.09
N SER A 163 -13.82 7.33 0.64
CA SER A 163 -14.28 8.07 1.83
C SER A 163 -15.72 8.63 1.71
N PHE A 164 -16.22 8.83 0.49
CA PHE A 164 -17.61 9.25 0.23
C PHE A 164 -18.69 8.21 0.65
N LEU A 165 -18.30 6.96 0.94
CA LEU A 165 -19.22 5.91 1.43
C LEU A 165 -19.39 5.91 2.96
N GLY A 166 -18.84 6.90 3.67
CA GLY A 166 -18.92 6.96 5.13
C GLY A 166 -18.08 5.89 5.84
N LEU A 167 -17.06 5.37 5.14
CA LEU A 167 -16.09 4.46 5.73
C LEU A 167 -15.18 5.25 6.67
N SER A 168 -15.18 4.88 7.95
CA SER A 168 -14.31 5.49 8.96
C SER A 168 -12.85 5.13 8.71
N ASP A 169 -11.96 6.06 9.02
CA ASP A 169 -10.53 5.80 9.04
C ASP A 169 -10.20 4.59 9.91
N LYS A 170 -9.18 3.84 9.48
CA LYS A 170 -8.70 2.67 10.23
C LYS A 170 -7.23 2.81 10.54
N THR A 171 -6.89 2.54 11.79
CA THR A 171 -5.51 2.45 12.23
C THR A 171 -5.00 1.04 11.95
N VAL A 172 -3.91 0.95 11.20
CA VAL A 172 -3.17 -0.29 10.96
C VAL A 172 -1.80 -0.21 11.63
N GLU A 173 -1.28 -1.37 12.03
CA GLU A 173 0.07 -1.50 12.54
C GLU A 173 0.89 -2.36 11.59
N TYR A 174 2.08 -1.90 11.21
CA TYR A 174 3.00 -2.67 10.38
C TYR A 174 4.45 -2.33 10.71
N VAL A 175 5.34 -3.13 10.14
CA VAL A 175 6.79 -2.99 10.25
C VAL A 175 7.36 -2.89 8.84
N VAL A 176 8.41 -2.11 8.65
CA VAL A 176 9.11 -2.03 7.37
C VAL A 176 10.35 -2.91 7.43
N THR A 177 10.55 -3.75 6.43
CA THR A 177 11.71 -4.64 6.33
C THR A 177 12.24 -4.68 4.91
N ASP A 178 13.51 -5.02 4.76
CA ASP A 178 14.11 -5.26 3.46
C ASP A 178 13.61 -6.59 2.88
N VAL A 179 13.29 -6.58 1.58
CA VAL A 179 12.84 -7.74 0.81
C VAL A 179 13.89 -8.86 0.81
N GLY A 180 15.17 -8.51 0.85
CA GLY A 180 16.28 -9.46 0.92
C GLY A 180 16.29 -10.31 2.19
N ASN A 181 15.66 -9.84 3.28
CA ASN A 181 15.51 -10.59 4.53
C ASN A 181 14.23 -11.45 4.58
N LEU A 182 13.49 -11.56 3.48
CA LEU A 182 12.24 -12.35 3.43
C LEU A 182 12.39 -13.61 2.59
N ASN A 183 11.67 -14.66 3.01
CA ASN A 183 11.42 -15.88 2.27
C ASN A 183 9.93 -15.92 1.89
N PHE A 184 9.63 -15.87 0.60
CA PHE A 184 8.26 -15.89 0.10
C PHE A 184 7.75 -17.33 0.00
N ILE A 185 6.66 -17.63 0.70
CA ILE A 185 6.02 -18.95 0.74
C ILE A 185 4.87 -19.01 -0.27
N SER A 186 3.97 -18.04 -0.21
CA SER A 186 2.80 -17.98 -1.07
C SER A 186 2.32 -16.54 -1.30
N GLY A 187 1.39 -16.34 -2.25
CA GLY A 187 0.77 -15.06 -2.53
C GLY A 187 -0.72 -15.16 -2.85
N GLN A 188 -1.47 -14.12 -2.50
CA GLN A 188 -2.92 -14.04 -2.69
C GLN A 188 -3.35 -12.59 -3.01
N ILE A 189 -4.39 -12.41 -3.83
CA ILE A 189 -5.01 -11.11 -4.07
C ILE A 189 -6.49 -11.14 -3.68
N GLY A 190 -6.85 -10.35 -2.66
CA GLY A 190 -8.22 -10.29 -2.17
C GLY A 190 -8.74 -11.69 -1.81
N SER A 191 -9.88 -12.07 -2.39
CA SER A 191 -10.50 -13.39 -2.15
C SER A 191 -10.08 -14.46 -3.18
N SER A 192 -9.02 -14.21 -3.97
CA SER A 192 -8.52 -15.19 -4.93
C SER A 192 -7.93 -16.42 -4.24
N LYS A 193 -7.71 -17.49 -5.00
CA LYS A 193 -6.94 -18.65 -4.54
C LYS A 193 -5.51 -18.21 -4.19
N GLU A 194 -4.96 -18.81 -3.13
CA GLU A 194 -3.57 -18.68 -2.73
C GLU A 194 -2.65 -19.49 -3.65
N VAL A 195 -1.53 -18.90 -4.03
CA VAL A 195 -0.54 -19.49 -4.95
C VAL A 195 0.76 -19.73 -4.19
N SER A 196 1.14 -20.99 -4.04
CA SER A 196 2.43 -21.38 -3.45
C SER A 196 3.59 -21.14 -4.44
N PHE A 197 4.70 -20.64 -3.90
CA PHE A 197 5.95 -20.44 -4.63
C PHE A 197 6.93 -21.58 -4.46
N GLN A 198 6.74 -22.42 -3.44
CA GLN A 198 7.47 -23.68 -3.34
C GLN A 198 6.87 -24.66 -4.35
N GLU A 199 7.57 -24.87 -5.46
CA GLU A 199 7.27 -25.98 -6.35
C GLU A 199 7.31 -27.28 -5.56
N ASN A 200 6.29 -28.12 -5.75
CA ASN A 200 6.19 -29.45 -5.17
C ASN A 200 7.56 -30.17 -5.19
N GLN A 201 8.26 -30.22 -4.06
CA GLN A 201 9.08 -31.37 -3.71
C GLN A 201 8.12 -32.54 -3.45
N LYS A 202 7.42 -32.99 -4.51
CA LYS A 202 6.87 -34.34 -4.51
C LYS A 202 8.05 -35.25 -4.78
N GLU A 203 8.72 -35.67 -3.71
CA GLU A 203 9.50 -36.89 -3.74
C GLU A 203 8.65 -37.97 -4.42
N PRO A 204 9.11 -38.63 -5.49
CA PRO A 204 8.45 -39.84 -5.93
C PRO A 204 8.62 -40.84 -4.79
N CYS A 205 7.53 -41.13 -4.06
CA CYS A 205 7.49 -42.26 -3.16
C CYS A 205 7.89 -43.51 -3.96
N LEU A 206 9.14 -43.95 -3.77
CA LEU A 206 9.61 -45.26 -4.21
C LEU A 206 8.82 -46.29 -3.40
N VAL A 207 7.83 -46.89 -4.05
CA VAL A 207 7.21 -48.13 -3.58
C VAL A 207 8.27 -49.21 -3.70
N MET A 208 8.78 -49.69 -2.56
CA MET A 208 9.48 -50.97 -2.46
C MET A 208 8.46 -52.11 -2.30
#